data_AF-A0A4P7A380-F1
#
_entry.id   AF-A0A4P7A380-F1
#
_cell.length_a   1.000
_cell.length_b   1.000
_cell.length_c   1.000
_cell.angle_alpha   90.00
_cell.angle_beta   90.00
_cell.angle_gamma   90.00
#
_symmetry.space_group_name_H-M   'P 1'
#
loop_
_entity.id
_entity.type
_entity.pdbx_description
1 polymer ?
#
loop_
_entity_poly.entity_id
_entity_poly.type
_entity_poly.pdbx_seq_one_letter_code
_entity_poly.pdbx_strand_id
1 'polypeptide(L)'
;MKLILYLIGITLLLFLFLNKASKGRVVEVFSILWFRIAFAFVILFAINLIASQFGFFIPINIVSGLLIAFLGIPGIASVITISMFL
;
A
#
# COMPACT_ATOMS: atom_id res chain seq x y z
N MET A 1 21.50 -7.45 12.87
CA MET A 1 21.92 -7.94 11.53
C MET A 1 21.78 -9.46 11.37
N LYS A 2 22.40 -10.29 12.21
CA LYS A 2 22.31 -11.76 12.12
C LYS A 2 20.86 -12.29 12.19
N LEU A 3 20.03 -11.72 13.08
CA LEU A 3 18.62 -12.10 13.22
C LEU A 3 17.78 -11.88 11.95
N ILE A 4 18.02 -10.75 11.26
CA ILE A 4 17.32 -10.39 10.01
C ILE A 4 17.70 -11.37 8.91
N LEU A 5 18.98 -11.74 8.82
CA LEU A 5 19.47 -12.72 7.85
C LEU A 5 18.83 -14.10 8.08
N TYR A 6 18.69 -14.53 9.34
CA TYR A 6 18.01 -15.79 9.66
C TYR A 6 16.53 -15.75 9.28
N LEU A 7 15.84 -14.65 9.55
CA LEU A 7 14.44 -14.46 9.17
C LEU A 7 14.24 -14.52 7.64
N ILE A 8 15.10 -13.84 6.88
CA ILE A 8 15.08 -13.86 5.42
C ILE A 8 15.35 -15.28 4.90
N GLY A 9 16.36 -15.96 5.45
CA GLY A 9 16.73 -17.31 5.06
C GLY A 9 15.62 -18.34 5.32
N ILE A 10 14.98 -18.28 6.49
CA ILE A 10 13.84 -19.15 6.83
C ILE A 10 12.65 -18.87 5.90
N THR A 11 12.35 -17.61 5.65
CA THR A 11 11.23 -17.21 4.76
C THR A 11 11.45 -17.71 3.33
N LEU A 12 12.67 -17.58 2.81
CA LEU A 12 13.06 -18.09 1.50
C LEU A 12 12.97 -19.62 1.43
N LEU A 13 13.46 -20.33 2.44
CA LEU A 13 13.35 -21.79 2.51
C LEU A 13 11.88 -22.23 2.50
N LEU A 14 11.03 -21.63 3.34
CA LEU A 14 9.60 -21.93 3.37
C LEU A 14 8.94 -21.68 2.01
N PHE A 15 9.30 -20.59 1.33
CA PHE A 15 8.80 -20.31 -0.02
C PHE A 15 9.27 -21.35 -1.05
N LEU A 16 10.51 -21.83 -0.98
CA LEU A 16 11.03 -22.86 -1.88
C LEU A 16 10.32 -24.21 -1.72
N PHE A 17 9.93 -24.57 -0.49
CA PHE A 17 9.19 -25.80 -0.20
C PHE A 17 7.71 -25.78 -0.60
N LEU A 18 7.16 -24.63 -0.98
CA LEU A 18 5.80 -24.53 -1.50
C LEU A 18 5.65 -25.28 -2.83
N ASN A 19 4.49 -25.93 -3.02
CA ASN A 19 4.13 -26.53 -4.30
C ASN A 19 3.83 -25.45 -5.36
N LYS A 20 3.77 -25.82 -6.64
CA LYS A 20 3.61 -24.85 -7.74
C LYS A 20 2.32 -24.02 -7.61
N ALA A 21 1.23 -24.64 -7.14
CA ALA A 21 -0.05 -23.97 -6.95
C ALA A 21 -0.01 -22.95 -5.79
N SER A 22 0.60 -23.30 -4.66
CA SER A 22 0.74 -22.40 -3.51
C SER A 22 1.76 -21.30 -3.76
N LYS A 23 2.84 -21.56 -4.51
CA LYS A 23 3.74 -20.51 -5.01
C LYS A 23 2.99 -19.49 -5.87
N GLY A 24 2.17 -19.96 -6.81
CA GLY A 24 1.33 -19.08 -7.64
C GLY A 24 0.42 -18.19 -6.80
N ARG A 25 -0.26 -18.77 -5.80
CA ARG A 25 -1.13 -18.02 -4.89
C ARG A 25 -0.39 -16.98 -4.06
N VAL A 26 0.80 -17.30 -3.55
CA VAL A 26 1.62 -16.34 -2.77
C VAL A 26 2.03 -15.16 -3.64
N VAL A 27 2.49 -15.43 -4.87
CA VAL A 27 2.85 -14.38 -5.82
C VAL A 27 1.64 -13.52 -6.17
N GLU A 28 0.49 -14.13 -6.44
CA GLU A 28 -0.75 -13.42 -6.75
C GLU A 28 -1.17 -12.47 -5.63
N VAL A 29 -1.19 -12.94 -4.38
CA VAL A 29 -1.54 -12.10 -3.22
C VAL A 29 -0.54 -10.95 -3.06
N PHE A 30 0.75 -11.20 -3.26
CA PHE A 30 1.78 -10.16 -3.22
C PHE A 30 1.58 -9.13 -4.35
N SER A 31 1.28 -9.59 -5.56
CA SER A 31 1.00 -8.73 -6.72
C SER A 31 -0.24 -7.85 -6.47
N ILE A 32 -1.31 -8.42 -5.93
CA ILE A 32 -2.53 -7.66 -5.59
C ILE A 32 -2.24 -6.62 -4.52
N LEU A 33 -1.53 -6.98 -3.45
CA LEU A 33 -1.15 -6.03 -2.40
C LEU A 33 -0.27 -4.90 -2.94
N TRP A 34 0.74 -5.24 -3.74
CA TRP A 34 1.65 -4.25 -4.32
C TRP A 34 0.92 -3.31 -5.29
N PHE A 35 0.04 -3.87 -6.12
CA PHE A 35 -0.80 -3.09 -7.02
C PHE A 35 -1.74 -2.16 -6.26
N ARG A 36 -2.41 -2.64 -5.19
CA ARG A 36 -3.27 -1.80 -4.34
C ARG A 36 -2.52 -0.63 -3.72
N ILE A 37 -1.29 -0.85 -3.24
CA ILE A 37 -0.46 0.21 -2.67
C ILE A 37 -0.08 1.22 -3.75
N ALA A 38 0.46 0.76 -4.87
CA ALA A 38 0.86 1.65 -5.97
C ALA A 38 -0.34 2.47 -6.49
N PHE A 39 -1.48 1.81 -6.70
CA PHE A 39 -2.71 2.46 -7.15
C PHE A 39 -3.25 3.46 -6.15
N ALA A 40 -3.15 3.19 -4.84
CA ALA A 40 -3.52 4.14 -3.80
C ALA A 40 -2.70 5.44 -3.88
N PHE A 41 -1.41 5.37 -4.15
CA PHE A 41 -0.57 6.57 -4.35
C PHE A 41 -0.94 7.32 -5.62
N VAL A 42 -1.29 6.63 -6.70
CA VAL A 42 -1.79 7.27 -7.93
C VAL A 42 -3.08 8.04 -7.65
N ILE A 43 -4.03 7.42 -6.94
CA ILE A 43 -5.27 8.08 -6.53
C ILE A 43 -4.95 9.28 -5.63
N LEU A 44 -4.14 9.10 -4.59
CA LEU A 44 -3.80 10.16 -3.65
C LEU A 44 -3.17 11.37 -4.37
N PHE A 45 -2.28 11.10 -5.33
CA PHE A 45 -1.68 12.13 -6.17
C PHE A 45 -2.72 12.84 -7.05
N ALA A 46 -3.62 12.09 -7.70
CA ALA A 46 -4.68 12.66 -8.51
C ALA A 46 -5.61 13.58 -7.70
N ILE A 47 -6.01 13.15 -6.50
CA ILE A 47 -6.87 13.97 -5.62
C ILE A 47 -6.11 15.22 -5.17
N ASN A 48 -4.83 15.11 -4.78
CA ASN A 48 -4.02 16.29 -4.45
C ASN A 48 -3.94 17.28 -5.63
N LEU A 49 -3.69 16.79 -6.84
CA LEU A 49 -3.60 17.63 -8.04
C LEU A 49 -4.90 18.39 -8.31
N ILE A 50 -6.06 17.73 -8.15
CA ILE A 50 -7.38 18.38 -8.29
C ILE A 50 -7.62 19.36 -7.14
N ALA A 51 -7.44 18.93 -5.89
CA ALA A 51 -7.71 19.73 -4.70
C ALA A 51 -6.86 21.01 -4.64
N SER A 52 -5.60 20.93 -5.08
CA SER A 52 -4.69 22.08 -5.12
C SER A 52 -5.16 23.20 -6.05
N GLN A 53 -5.95 22.89 -7.08
CA GLN A 53 -6.59 23.92 -7.93
C GLN A 53 -7.62 24.76 -7.17
N PHE A 54 -8.15 24.23 -6.07
CA PHE A 54 -9.12 24.89 -5.19
C PHE A 54 -8.46 25.42 -3.90
N GLY A 55 -7.13 25.41 -3.80
CA GLY A 55 -6.39 25.88 -2.63
C GLY A 55 -6.31 24.87 -1.48
N PHE A 56 -6.74 23.62 -1.68
CA PHE A 56 -6.65 22.54 -0.68
C PHE A 56 -5.46 21.63 -0.96
N PHE A 57 -4.65 21.35 0.06
CA PHE A 57 -3.50 20.46 -0.07
C PHE A 57 -3.73 19.14 0.67
N ILE A 58 -3.76 18.03 -0.07
CA ILE A 58 -3.87 16.69 0.50
C ILE A 58 -2.47 16.09 0.65
N PRO A 59 -2.04 15.68 1.85
CA PRO A 59 -0.68 15.22 2.07
C PRO A 59 -0.41 13.87 1.37
N ILE A 60 0.57 13.87 0.47
CA ILE A 60 1.05 12.65 -0.20
C ILE A 60 2.17 12.05 0.65
N ASN A 61 1.81 11.17 1.59
CA ASN A 61 2.76 10.48 2.45
C ASN A 61 2.42 8.99 2.62
N ILE A 62 3.33 8.24 3.24
CA ILE A 62 3.20 6.79 3.42
C ILE A 62 1.93 6.42 4.19
N VAL A 63 1.59 7.17 5.25
CA VAL A 63 0.41 6.89 6.08
C VAL A 63 -0.87 7.03 5.25
N SER A 64 -0.99 8.10 4.48
CA SER A 64 -2.16 8.40 3.64
C SER A 64 -2.30 7.38 2.51
N GLY A 65 -1.18 7.04 1.85
CA GLY A 65 -1.16 6.01 0.81
C GLY A 65 -1.56 4.63 1.35
N LEU A 66 -1.05 4.24 2.53
CA LEU A 66 -1.42 2.97 3.17
C LEU A 66 -2.89 2.96 3.63
N LEU A 67 -3.40 4.05 4.21
CA LEU A 67 -4.82 4.15 4.57
C LEU A 67 -5.73 3.89 3.38
N ILE A 68 -5.45 4.52 2.24
CA ILE A 68 -6.19 4.29 0.99
C ILE A 68 -5.97 2.86 0.48
N ALA A 69 -4.75 2.34 0.52
CA ALA A 69 -4.45 0.99 0.03
C ALA A 69 -5.23 -0.09 0.82
N PHE A 70 -5.32 0.04 2.14
CA PHE A 70 -6.00 -0.93 3.01
C PHE A 70 -7.52 -0.74 3.06
N LEU A 71 -7.98 0.49 3.21
CA LEU A 71 -9.40 0.80 3.42
C LEU A 71 -10.15 1.10 2.10
N GLY A 72 -9.46 1.41 1.01
CA GLY A 72 -10.08 1.80 -0.26
C GLY A 72 -10.81 3.14 -0.15
N ILE A 73 -12.08 3.17 -0.57
CA ILE A 73 -12.93 4.36 -0.56
C ILE A 73 -13.05 4.98 0.84
N PRO A 74 -13.34 4.21 1.92
CA PRO A 74 -13.27 4.72 3.28
C PRO A 74 -11.93 5.38 3.63
N GLY A 75 -10.81 4.84 3.14
CA GLY A 75 -9.48 5.44 3.35
C GLY A 75 -9.34 6.80 2.68
N ILE A 76 -9.87 6.93 1.45
CA ILE A 76 -9.91 8.21 0.74
C ILE A 76 -10.71 9.24 1.53
N ALA A 77 -11.92 8.88 1.98
CA ALA A 77 -12.77 9.77 2.76
C ALA A 77 -12.10 10.22 4.06
N SER A 78 -11.45 9.30 4.78
CA SER A 78 -10.70 9.61 5.99
C SER A 78 -9.56 10.59 5.73
N VAL A 79 -8.74 10.35 4.70
CA VAL A 79 -7.60 11.23 4.35
C VAL A 79 -8.10 12.63 3.99
N ILE A 80 -9.16 12.74 3.19
CA ILE A 80 -9.76 14.04 2.83
C ILE A 80 -10.27 14.75 4.08
N THR A 81 -11.04 14.04 4.93
CA THR A 81 -11.60 14.60 6.16
C THR A 81 -10.49 15.13 7.07
N ILE A 82 -9.47 14.32 7.34
CA ILE A 82 -8.32 14.71 8.17
C ILE A 82 -7.62 15.94 7.59
N SER A 83 -7.46 16.00 6.26
CA SER A 83 -6.80 17.13 5.57
C SER A 83 -7.62 18.42 5.56
N MET A 84 -8.92 18.35 5.85
CA MET A 84 -9.78 19.54 5.98
C MET A 84 -9.76 20.11 7.40
N PHE A 85 -9.44 19.30 8.41
CA PHE A 85 -9.48 19.68 9.82
C PHE A 85 -8.11 19.99 10.44
N LEU A 86 -7.02 19.72 9.71
CA LEU A 86 -5.63 20.00 10.08
C LEU A 86 -5.01 20.99 9.10
#